data_AF-A0A354IGN1-F1
#
_entry.id   AF-A0A354IGN1-F1
#
_cell.length_a   1.000
_cell.length_b   1.000
_cell.length_c   1.000
_cell.angle_alpha   90.00
_cell.angle_beta   90.00
_cell.angle_gamma   90.00
#
_symmetry.space_group_name_H-M   'P 1'
#
loop_
_entity.id
_entity.type
_entity.pdbx_description
1 polymer ?
#
loop_
_entity_poly.entity_id
_entity_poly.type
_entity_poly.pdbx_seq_one_letter_code
_entity_poly.pdbx_strand_id
1 'polypeptide(L)'
;QWIRLNKNVELLDTPGILWPKFDDETVGTYLAYLGTVNDDIVDKTELAYELLGFLQEHYPEALKERYALTELSERLKLMEEIAVHRNCLKKGSEPDLDRAALLILDDFRNGRIGRISLEKAAETA
;
A
#
# COMPACT_ATOMS: atom_id res chain seq x y z
N GLN A 1 -14.94 28.99 3.42
CA GLN A 1 -14.35 30.21 4.04
C GLN A 1 -13.08 30.56 3.25
N TRP A 2 -12.78 31.84 3.00
CA TRP A 2 -11.54 32.23 2.32
C TRP A 2 -10.45 32.52 3.35
N ILE A 3 -9.28 31.90 3.18
CA ILE A 3 -8.09 32.07 4.03
C ILE A 3 -7.02 32.80 3.22
N ARG A 4 -6.64 34.00 3.64
CA ARG A 4 -5.59 34.77 2.98
C ARG A 4 -4.20 34.25 3.37
N LEU A 5 -3.44 33.75 2.40
CA LEU A 5 -2.08 33.24 2.63
C LEU A 5 -1.03 34.36 2.51
N ASN A 6 -1.24 35.30 1.58
CA ASN A 6 -0.41 36.50 1.43
C ASN A 6 -1.17 37.61 0.68
N LYS A 7 -0.47 38.66 0.21
CA LYS A 7 -1.11 39.80 -0.47
C LYS A 7 -1.87 39.40 -1.75
N ASN A 8 -1.43 38.34 -2.43
CA ASN A 8 -1.88 37.96 -3.78
C ASN A 8 -2.57 36.58 -3.84
N VAL A 9 -2.61 35.83 -2.74
CA VAL A 9 -3.15 34.46 -2.71
C VAL A 9 -4.14 34.30 -1.58
N GLU A 10 -5.33 33.81 -1.95
CA GLU A 10 -6.40 33.41 -1.05
C GLU A 10 -6.77 31.94 -1.34
N LEU A 11 -6.93 31.15 -0.29
CA LEU A 11 -7.27 29.74 -0.34
C LEU A 11 -8.73 29.55 0.09
N LEU A 12 -9.50 28.86 -0.72
CA LEU A 12 -10.84 28.43 -0.32
C LEU A 12 -10.73 27.16 0.54
N ASP A 13 -11.10 27.26 1.81
CA ASP A 13 -11.01 26.20 2.83
C ASP A 13 -12.08 25.09 2.70
N THR A 14 -12.82 25.09 1.59
CA THR A 14 -13.76 24.03 1.24
C THR A 14 -13.28 23.39 -0.05
N PRO A 15 -12.40 22.38 0.02
CA PRO A 15 -11.90 21.73 -1.19
C PRO A 15 -13.09 21.12 -1.95
N GLY A 16 -13.07 21.24 -3.27
CA GLY A 16 -14.01 20.52 -4.11
C GLY A 16 -13.71 19.02 -4.05
N ILE A 17 -14.74 18.20 -3.80
CA ILE A 17 -14.63 16.74 -3.91
C ILE A 17 -15.18 16.35 -5.28
N LEU A 18 -14.32 15.81 -6.13
CA LEU A 18 -14.74 15.19 -7.38
C LEU A 18 -14.89 13.69 -7.13
N TRP A 19 -16.00 13.12 -7.58
CA TRP A 19 -16.16 11.68 -7.65
C TRP A 19 -15.47 11.18 -8.91
N PRO A 20 -14.39 10.41 -8.79
CA PRO A 20 -13.81 9.76 -9.96
C PRO A 20 -14.78 8.68 -10.47
N LYS A 21 -15.05 8.67 -11.77
CA LYS A 21 -15.60 7.50 -12.47
C LYS A 21 -14.40 6.68 -12.90
N PHE A 22 -14.31 5.45 -12.41
CA PHE A 22 -13.22 4.55 -12.77
C PHE A 22 -13.70 3.60 -13.85
N ASP A 23 -13.08 3.69 -15.02
CA ASP A 23 -13.26 2.70 -16.10
C ASP A 23 -12.12 1.64 -16.09
N ASP A 24 -11.04 1.89 -15.33
CA ASP A 24 -9.87 1.02 -15.20
C ASP A 24 -9.79 0.43 -13.78
N GLU A 25 -9.83 -0.91 -13.69
CA GLU A 25 -9.72 -1.66 -12.44
C GLU A 25 -8.39 -1.39 -11.73
N THR A 26 -7.31 -1.11 -12.47
CA THR A 26 -5.98 -0.82 -11.93
C THR A 26 -6.00 0.40 -11.03
N VAL A 27 -6.74 1.44 -11.43
CA VAL A 27 -6.88 2.67 -10.63
C VAL A 27 -7.60 2.36 -9.31
N GLY A 28 -8.65 1.53 -9.36
CA GLY A 28 -9.35 1.08 -8.16
C GLY A 28 -8.42 0.32 -7.19
N THR A 29 -7.59 -0.57 -7.73
CA THR A 29 -6.61 -1.33 -6.97
C THR A 29 -5.56 -0.43 -6.30
N TYR A 30 -5.01 0.55 -7.03
CA TYR A 30 -4.04 1.50 -6.46
C TYR A 30 -4.65 2.37 -5.35
N LEU A 31 -5.88 2.81 -5.54
CA LEU A 31 -6.62 3.54 -4.50
C LEU A 31 -6.89 2.67 -3.27
N ALA A 32 -7.15 1.38 -3.45
CA ALA A 32 -7.28 0.44 -2.35
C ALA A 32 -5.95 0.28 -1.59
N TYR A 33 -4.81 0.12 -2.30
CA TYR A 33 -3.49 0.09 -1.66
C TYR A 33 -3.22 1.34 -0.82
N LEU A 34 -3.54 2.52 -1.35
CA LEU A 34 -3.37 3.81 -0.69
C LEU A 34 -4.32 4.02 0.51
N GLY A 35 -5.37 3.22 0.64
CA GLY A 35 -6.37 3.36 1.71
C GLY A 35 -7.34 4.51 1.50
N THR A 36 -7.53 4.94 0.24
CA THR A 36 -8.55 5.94 -0.10
C THR A 36 -9.94 5.31 -0.29
N VAL A 37 -10.00 3.99 -0.46
CA VAL A 37 -11.24 3.20 -0.46
C VAL A 37 -11.57 2.77 0.96
N ASN A 38 -12.85 2.58 1.27
CA ASN A 38 -13.28 2.09 2.57
C ASN A 38 -12.70 0.68 2.85
N ASP A 39 -11.87 0.58 3.88
CA ASP A 39 -11.19 -0.64 4.30
C ASP A 39 -12.15 -1.76 4.77
N ASP A 40 -13.42 -1.44 5.11
CA ASP A 40 -14.42 -2.42 5.56
C ASP A 40 -15.06 -3.21 4.41
N ILE A 41 -14.91 -2.74 3.16
CA ILE A 41 -15.48 -3.40 1.97
C ILE A 41 -14.41 -4.11 1.13
N VAL A 42 -13.16 -4.18 1.61
CA VAL A 42 -12.02 -4.76 0.90
C VAL A 42 -11.45 -5.91 1.73
N ASP A 43 -11.17 -7.04 1.07
CA ASP A 43 -10.39 -8.11 1.69
C ASP A 43 -8.92 -7.67 1.81
N LYS A 44 -8.49 -7.39 3.04
CA LYS A 44 -7.16 -6.86 3.31
C LYS A 44 -6.06 -7.89 3.09
N THR A 45 -6.37 -9.17 3.26
CA THR A 45 -5.40 -10.26 3.05
C THR A 45 -5.12 -10.39 1.57
N GLU A 46 -6.15 -10.39 0.73
CA GLU A 46 -5.99 -10.38 -0.73
C GLU A 46 -5.32 -9.09 -1.22
N LEU A 47 -5.72 -7.93 -0.68
CA LEU A 47 -5.11 -6.66 -1.04
C LEU A 47 -3.62 -6.61 -0.72
N ALA A 48 -3.22 -7.10 0.45
CA ALA A 48 -1.81 -7.17 0.85
C ALA A 48 -1.03 -8.17 0.00
N TYR A 49 -1.65 -9.30 -0.37
CA TYR A 49 -1.07 -10.27 -1.28
C TYR A 49 -0.77 -9.63 -2.64
N GLU A 50 -1.74 -8.98 -3.27
CA GLU A 50 -1.52 -8.30 -4.55
C GLU A 50 -0.50 -7.16 -4.46
N LEU A 51 -0.53 -6.37 -3.38
CA LEU A 51 0.47 -5.34 -3.12
C LEU A 51 1.89 -5.93 -3.01
N LEU A 52 2.07 -7.07 -2.32
CA LEU A 52 3.36 -7.74 -2.28
C LEU A 52 3.82 -8.11 -3.69
N GLY A 53 2.92 -8.58 -4.55
CA GLY A 53 3.22 -8.81 -5.96
C GLY A 53 3.80 -7.60 -6.67
N PHE A 54 3.12 -6.47 -6.57
CA PHE A 54 3.57 -5.20 -7.13
C PHE A 54 4.95 -4.79 -6.57
N LEU A 55 5.16 -4.91 -5.26
CA LEU A 55 6.41 -4.55 -4.61
C LEU A 55 7.56 -5.49 -4.97
N GLN A 56 7.30 -6.79 -5.13
CA GLN A 56 8.29 -7.76 -5.58
C GLN A 56 8.77 -7.43 -7.00
N GLU A 57 7.86 -7.04 -7.88
CA GLU A 57 8.19 -6.72 -9.28
C GLU A 57 8.94 -5.40 -9.43
N HIS A 58 8.51 -4.36 -8.71
CA HIS A 58 9.00 -2.99 -8.96
C HIS A 58 9.95 -2.45 -7.90
N TYR A 59 9.87 -2.94 -6.66
CA TYR A 59 10.64 -2.44 -5.51
C TYR A 59 11.21 -3.57 -4.63
N PRO A 60 11.87 -4.60 -5.21
CA PRO A 60 12.31 -5.78 -4.47
C PRO A 60 13.30 -5.43 -3.35
N GLU A 61 14.23 -4.51 -3.60
CA GLU A 61 15.25 -4.13 -2.62
C GLU A 61 14.66 -3.41 -1.40
N ALA A 62 13.66 -2.55 -1.62
CA ALA A 62 12.95 -1.87 -0.53
C ALA A 62 12.20 -2.88 0.37
N LEU A 63 11.61 -3.91 -0.26
CA LEU A 63 10.93 -4.98 0.45
C LEU A 63 11.90 -5.86 1.26
N LYS A 64 13.03 -6.23 0.64
CA LYS A 64 14.12 -6.97 1.29
C LYS A 64 14.66 -6.22 2.50
N GLU A 65 14.96 -4.93 2.33
CA GLU A 65 15.48 -4.07 3.40
C GLU A 65 14.46 -3.95 4.55
N ARG A 66 13.19 -3.66 4.22
CA ARG A 66 12.14 -3.49 5.24
C ARG A 66 12.02 -4.72 6.14
N TYR A 67 11.99 -5.90 5.55
CA TYR A 67 11.71 -7.16 6.25
C TYR A 67 12.96 -8.00 6.56
N ALA A 68 14.16 -7.45 6.36
CA ALA A 68 15.45 -8.12 6.58
C ALA A 68 15.55 -9.48 5.84
N LEU A 69 15.08 -9.51 4.60
CA LEU A 69 15.06 -10.71 3.76
C LEU A 69 16.30 -10.75 2.86
N THR A 70 16.92 -11.92 2.73
CA THR A 70 18.03 -12.11 1.78
C THR A 70 17.50 -12.28 0.36
N GLU A 71 16.43 -13.05 0.21
CA GLU A 71 15.77 -13.32 -1.07
C GLU A 71 14.26 -13.22 -0.94
N LEU A 72 13.59 -12.96 -2.06
CA LEU A 72 12.13 -12.89 -2.11
C LEU A 72 11.59 -14.24 -2.57
N SER A 73 10.95 -14.95 -1.64
CA SER A 73 10.20 -16.18 -1.91
C SER A 73 8.97 -15.90 -2.79
N GLU A 74 8.28 -16.96 -3.23
CA GLU A 74 6.95 -16.84 -3.80
C GLU A 74 6.02 -16.09 -2.84
N ARG A 75 5.10 -15.29 -3.39
CA ARG A 75 4.31 -14.28 -2.67
C ARG A 75 3.63 -14.79 -1.40
N LEU A 76 3.02 -15.98 -1.44
CA LEU A 76 2.39 -16.58 -0.26
C LEU A 76 3.43 -16.88 0.84
N LYS A 77 4.51 -17.55 0.47
CA LYS A 77 5.61 -17.89 1.38
C LYS A 77 6.31 -16.65 1.91
N LEU A 78 6.46 -15.62 1.10
CA LEU A 78 6.97 -14.31 1.52
C LEU A 78 6.08 -13.69 2.61
N MET A 79 4.75 -13.76 2.43
CA MET A 79 3.81 -13.26 3.44
C MET A 79 3.90 -14.05 4.75
N GLU A 80 4.07 -15.38 4.68
CA GLU A 80 4.34 -16.24 5.85
C GLU A 80 5.68 -15.88 6.54
N GLU A 81 6.75 -15.67 5.77
CA GLU A 81 8.07 -15.25 6.27
C GLU A 81 7.98 -13.90 6.99
N ILE A 82 7.26 -12.93 6.41
CA ILE A 82 6.98 -11.64 7.04
C ILE A 82 6.19 -11.83 8.34
N ALA A 83 5.18 -12.70 8.34
CA ALA A 83 4.38 -12.99 9.53
C ALA A 83 5.24 -13.54 10.67
N VAL A 84 6.11 -14.51 10.38
CA VAL A 84 7.06 -15.07 11.35
C VAL A 84 8.05 -14.01 11.84
N HIS A 85 8.68 -13.28 10.92
CA HIS A 85 9.70 -12.28 11.24
C HIS A 85 9.14 -11.10 12.06
N ARG A 86 7.86 -10.76 11.86
CA ARG A 86 7.15 -9.70 12.61
C ARG A 86 6.37 -10.22 13.82
N ASN A 87 6.49 -11.51 14.14
CA ASN A 87 5.78 -12.14 15.25
C ASN A 87 4.24 -12.00 15.14
N CYS A 88 3.72 -11.95 13.91
CA CYS A 88 2.31 -12.14 13.60
C CYS A 88 2.02 -13.64 13.59
N LEU A 89 1.81 -14.20 14.77
CA LEU A 89 1.56 -15.63 14.95
C LEU A 89 0.21 -15.86 15.65
N LYS A 90 -0.47 -16.93 15.23
CA LYS A 90 -1.64 -17.51 15.90
C LYS A 90 -1.17 -18.44 17.03
N LYS A 91 -2.13 -18.98 17.79
CA LYS A 91 -1.83 -20.03 18.79
C LYS A 91 -1.19 -21.23 18.10
N GLY A 92 -0.14 -21.79 18.70
CA GLY A 92 0.61 -22.90 18.10
C GLY A 92 1.81 -22.47 17.25
N SER A 93 2.13 -21.18 17.20
CA SER A 93 3.23 -20.63 16.37
C SER A 93 2.99 -20.74 14.87
N GLU A 94 1.73 -20.79 14.46
CA GLU A 94 1.33 -20.73 13.05
C GLU A 94 1.33 -19.27 12.55
N PRO A 95 1.79 -19.00 11.32
CA PRO A 95 1.71 -17.67 10.72
C PRO A 95 0.29 -17.09 10.71
N ASP A 96 0.14 -15.85 11.17
CA ASP A 96 -1.12 -15.11 11.11
C ASP A 96 -1.12 -14.18 9.89
N LEU A 97 -1.63 -14.69 8.77
CA LEU A 97 -1.67 -13.94 7.50
C LEU A 97 -2.55 -12.68 7.59
N ASP A 98 -3.65 -12.71 8.33
CA ASP A 98 -4.55 -11.55 8.47
C ASP A 98 -3.83 -10.41 9.22
N ARG A 99 -3.09 -10.75 10.28
CA ARG A 99 -2.27 -9.76 11.00
C ARG A 99 -1.07 -9.28 10.17
N ALA A 100 -0.45 -10.17 9.40
CA ALA A 100 0.63 -9.79 8.49
C ALA A 100 0.13 -8.85 7.38
N ALA A 101 -1.06 -9.11 6.82
CA ALA A 101 -1.68 -8.27 5.81
C ALA A 101 -1.87 -6.83 6.30
N LEU A 102 -2.46 -6.67 7.50
CA LEU A 102 -2.64 -5.37 8.13
C LEU A 102 -1.31 -4.65 8.33
N LEU A 103 -0.27 -5.37 8.77
CA LEU A 103 1.06 -4.82 8.97
C LEU A 103 1.71 -4.36 7.66
N ILE A 104 1.58 -5.16 6.60
CA ILE A 104 2.14 -4.85 5.27
C ILE A 104 1.47 -3.60 4.69
N LEU A 105 0.14 -3.52 4.74
CA LEU A 105 -0.61 -2.36 4.27
C LEU A 105 -0.26 -1.10 5.08
N ASP A 106 -0.15 -1.22 6.41
CA ASP A 106 0.25 -0.11 7.27
C ASP A 106 1.70 0.34 6.98
N ASP A 107 2.62 -0.59 6.78
CA ASP A 107 4.00 -0.28 6.40
C ASP A 107 4.09 0.43 5.06
N PHE A 108 3.29 0.01 4.09
CA PHE A 108 3.20 0.66 2.78
C PHE A 108 2.61 2.07 2.88
N ARG A 109 1.44 2.22 3.49
CA ARG A 109 0.70 3.50 3.59
C ARG A 109 1.46 4.57 4.37
N ASN A 110 2.28 4.15 5.35
CA ASN A 110 3.13 5.07 6.11
C ASN A 110 4.52 5.30 5.48
N GLY A 111 4.78 4.75 4.28
CA GLY A 111 6.06 4.91 3.59
C GLY A 111 7.24 4.21 4.28
N ARG A 112 6.99 3.24 5.17
CA ARG A 112 8.03 2.52 5.91
C ARG A 112 8.75 1.48 5.04
N ILE A 113 8.09 0.98 3.99
CA ILE A 113 8.74 0.12 2.99
C ILE A 113 9.73 0.94 2.15
N GLY A 114 9.40 2.20 1.84
CA GLY A 114 10.25 3.09 1.07
C GLY A 114 9.45 4.16 0.35
N ARG A 115 10.11 4.87 -0.57
CA ARG A 115 9.46 5.84 -1.47
C ARG A 115 8.92 5.09 -2.69
N ILE A 116 7.62 4.81 -2.68
CA ILE A 116 6.96 3.99 -3.70
C ILE A 116 6.03 4.86 -4.55
N SER A 117 6.16 4.74 -5.87
CA SER A 117 5.19 5.25 -6.84
C SER A 117 4.43 4.07 -7.46
N LEU A 118 3.10 4.11 -7.40
CA LEU A 118 2.24 3.08 -8.01
C LEU A 118 2.12 3.23 -9.52
N GLU A 119 2.31 4.44 -10.04
CA GLU A 119 2.27 4.76 -11.46
C GLU A 119 3.62 5.25 -11.95
N LYS A 120 3.92 4.96 -13.22
CA LYS A 120 5.03 5.55 -13.96
C LYS A 120 4.45 6.48 -15.02
N ALA A 121 5.19 7.54 -15.35
CA ALA A 121 4.83 8.35 -16.51
C ALA A 121 4.81 7.44 -17.75
N ALA A 122 3.80 7.60 -18.60
CA ALA A 122 3.77 6.91 -19.88
C ALA A 122 5.06 7.25 -20.65
N GLU A 123 5.77 6.24 -21.16
CA GLU A 123 6.85 6.49 -22.11
C GLU A 123 6.22 7.17 -23.33
N THR A 124 6.56 8.44 -23.54
CA THR A 124 6.31 9.09 -24.83
C THR A 124 7.15 8.36 -25.88
N ALA A 125 6.47 7.60 -26.73
CA ALA A 125 7.04 6.97 -27.92
C ALA A 125 7.61 8.01 -28.90
#